data_AF-A0AAU9TW04-F1
#
_entry.id   AF-A0AAU9TW04-F1
#
_cell.length_a   1.000
_cell.length_b   1.000
_cell.length_c   1.000
_cell.angle_alpha   90.00
_cell.angle_beta   90.00
_cell.angle_gamma   90.00
#
_symmetry.space_group_name_H-M   'P 1'
#
loop_
_entity.id
_entity.type
_entity.pdbx_description
1 polymer ?
#
loop_
_entity_poly.entity_id
_entity_poly.type
_entity_poly.pdbx_seq_one_letter_code
_entity_poly.pdbx_strand_id
1 'polypeptide(L)'
;MFTDTSRTCMKYEAEGLDYHFISREQFESDTFYRKFVEYGEFENDYYGISLEAIKAVVNSGKICVLKVRSETLKVLRISDLKPNRVFVALSELGEAETED
;
A
#
# COMPACT_ATOMS: atom_id res chain seq x y z
N MET A 1 -9.04 3.48 0.27
CA MET A 1 -7.69 2.88 0.16
C MET A 1 -7.22 2.76 1.59
N PHE A 2 -6.96 1.56 2.11
CA PHE A 2 -6.63 1.42 3.54
C PHE A 2 -5.16 1.76 3.74
N THR A 3 -4.90 3.04 4.01
CA THR A 3 -3.56 3.60 4.21
C THR A 3 -3.55 4.36 5.52
N ASP A 4 -2.53 4.12 6.32
CA ASP A 4 -2.25 4.85 7.55
C ASP A 4 -1.52 6.15 7.20
N THR A 5 -1.85 7.26 7.87
CA THR A 5 -1.16 8.53 7.68
C THR A 5 -0.97 9.31 8.96
N SER A 6 0.13 10.05 9.07
CA SER A 6 0.35 11.04 10.14
C SER A 6 -0.30 12.39 9.88
N ARG A 7 -0.83 12.60 8.67
CA ARG A 7 -1.47 13.86 8.30
C ARG A 7 -2.69 14.11 9.17
N THR A 8 -2.98 15.37 9.46
CA THR A 8 -4.25 15.72 10.12
C THR A 8 -5.44 15.47 9.17
N CYS A 9 -6.47 14.81 9.68
CA CYS A 9 -7.73 14.59 8.96
C CYS A 9 -8.38 15.92 8.55
N MET A 10 -8.74 16.05 7.27
CA MET A 10 -9.43 17.23 6.76
C MET A 10 -10.94 17.13 6.98
N LYS A 11 -11.63 18.28 6.96
CA LYS A 11 -13.08 18.36 7.28
C LYS A 11 -13.98 17.50 6.38
N TYR A 12 -13.53 17.17 5.18
CA TYR A 12 -14.29 16.38 4.20
C TYR A 12 -13.89 14.91 4.17
N GLU A 13 -12.92 14.51 5.00
CA GLU A 13 -12.44 13.13 5.11
C GLU A 13 -13.09 12.42 6.29
N ALA A 14 -13.15 11.09 6.20
CA ALA A 14 -13.68 10.23 7.24
C ALA A 14 -12.64 9.19 7.69
N GLU A 15 -12.47 9.09 9.01
CA GLU A 15 -11.62 8.09 9.68
C GLU A 15 -12.02 6.67 9.26
N GLY A 16 -11.03 5.88 8.84
CA GLY A 16 -11.21 4.49 8.40
C GLY A 16 -11.86 4.33 7.02
N LEU A 17 -12.25 5.43 6.35
CA LEU A 17 -12.74 5.40 4.98
C LEU A 17 -11.68 5.91 4.00
N ASP A 18 -11.20 7.14 4.23
CA ASP A 18 -10.19 7.78 3.40
C ASP A 18 -8.80 7.31 3.81
N TYR A 19 -8.47 7.46 5.09
CA TYR A 19 -7.24 7.01 5.73
C TYR A 19 -7.52 6.54 7.15
N HIS A 20 -6.55 5.82 7.72
CA HIS A 20 -6.45 5.64 9.15
C HIS A 20 -5.48 6.69 9.69
N PHE A 21 -6.00 7.67 10.43
CA PHE A 21 -5.20 8.82 10.85
C PHE A 21 -4.55 8.52 12.22
N ILE A 22 -3.22 8.45 12.24
CA ILE A 22 -2.43 8.15 13.45
C ILE A 22 -1.47 9.30 13.77
N SER A 23 -0.97 9.38 15.00
CA SER A 23 0.06 10.39 15.31
C SER A 23 1.39 10.04 14.64
N ARG A 24 2.24 11.05 14.42
CA ARG A 24 3.60 10.84 13.90
C ARG A 24 4.42 9.89 14.79
N GLU A 25 4.32 10.07 16.11
CA GLU A 25 4.98 9.21 17.10
C GLU A 25 4.52 7.75 17.00
N GLN A 26 3.21 7.53 16.81
CA GLN A 26 2.66 6.20 16.62
C GLN A 26 3.16 5.58 15.31
N PHE A 27 3.19 6.36 14.22
CA PHE A 27 3.71 5.91 12.93
C PHE A 27 5.18 5.48 13.03
N GLU A 28 6.01 6.27 13.71
CA GLU A 28 7.43 5.97 13.94
C GLU A 28 7.61 4.71 14.81
N SER A 29 6.79 4.57 15.86
CA SER A 29 6.76 3.35 16.68
C SER A 29 6.39 2.11 15.86
N ASP A 30 5.32 2.19 15.06
CA ASP A 30 4.84 1.08 14.23
C ASP A 30 5.82 0.73 13.11
N THR A 31 6.56 1.73 12.61
CA THR A 31 7.70 1.53 11.70
C THR A 31 8.82 0.76 12.38
N PHE A 32 9.19 1.13 13.61
CA PHE A 32 10.19 0.43 14.41
C PHE A 32 9.81 -1.04 14.67
N TYR A 33 8.53 -1.30 14.96
CA TYR A 33 7.98 -2.65 15.14
C TYR A 33 7.72 -3.41 13.83
N ARG A 34 8.12 -2.87 12.67
CA ARG A 34 7.96 -3.50 11.35
C ARG A 34 6.50 -3.84 11.00
N LYS A 35 5.55 -2.99 11.43
CA LYS A 35 4.12 -3.18 11.14
C LYS A 35 3.74 -2.73 9.74
N PHE A 36 4.56 -1.89 9.10
CA PHE A 36 4.34 -1.41 7.74
C PHE A 36 4.99 -2.31 6.70
N VAL A 37 4.23 -2.60 5.64
CA VAL A 37 4.71 -3.29 4.45
C VAL A 37 5.48 -2.31 3.55
N GLU A 38 4.89 -1.14 3.34
CA GLU A 38 5.48 -0.04 2.63
C GLU A 38 5.09 1.25 3.34
N TYR A 39 6.03 2.18 3.46
CA TYR A 39 5.78 3.51 3.99
C TYR A 39 6.71 4.53 3.33
N GLY A 40 6.36 5.80 3.44
CA GLY A 40 7.13 6.93 2.95
C GLY A 40 6.65 8.24 3.56
N GLU A 41 7.37 9.32 3.26
CA GLU A 41 7.05 10.67 3.69
C GLU A 41 6.70 11.53 2.47
N PHE A 42 5.64 12.32 2.58
CA PHE A 42 5.20 13.27 1.58
C PHE A 42 4.70 14.54 2.27
N GLU A 43 5.21 15.71 1.88
CA GLU A 43 4.87 17.01 2.49
C GLU A 43 5.03 17.07 4.02
N ASN A 44 6.04 16.36 4.55
CA ASN A 44 6.31 16.17 5.99
C ASN A 44 5.29 15.30 6.74
N ASP A 45 4.37 14.65 6.05
CA ASP A 45 3.49 13.64 6.64
C ASP A 45 3.89 12.23 6.18
N TYR A 46 3.76 11.27 7.09
CA TYR A 46 3.97 9.87 6.75
C TYR A 46 2.73 9.23 6.17
N TYR A 47 2.95 8.29 5.26
CA TYR A 47 1.93 7.46 4.65
C TYR A 47 2.44 6.03 4.57
N GLY A 48 1.58 5.05 4.86
CA GLY A 48 1.98 3.65 4.84
C GLY A 48 0.84 2.66 4.73
N ILE A 49 1.18 1.45 4.30
CA ILE A 49 0.28 0.30 4.24
C ILE A 49 0.68 -0.65 5.36
N SER A 50 -0.11 -0.67 6.45
CA SER A 50 0.13 -1.60 7.55
C SER A 50 -0.31 -3.04 7.21
N LEU A 51 0.37 -4.02 7.82
CA LEU A 51 -0.04 -5.42 7.76
C LEU A 51 -1.43 -5.62 8.38
N GLU A 52 -1.79 -4.82 9.38
CA GLU A 52 -3.09 -4.87 10.03
C GLU A 52 -4.21 -4.44 9.10
N ALA A 53 -4.02 -3.34 8.35
CA ALA A 53 -4.96 -2.90 7.32
C ALA A 53 -5.22 -4.01 6.28
N ILE A 54 -4.16 -4.69 5.81
CA ILE A 54 -4.31 -5.80 4.86
C ILE A 54 -5.09 -6.96 5.49
N LYS A 55 -4.75 -7.35 6.73
CA LYS A 55 -5.45 -8.41 7.47
C LYS A 55 -6.92 -8.08 7.69
N ALA A 56 -7.27 -6.84 8.00
CA ALA A 56 -8.65 -6.42 8.17
C ALA A 56 -9.48 -6.64 6.90
N VAL A 57 -8.94 -6.27 5.72
CA VAL A 57 -9.62 -6.50 4.43
C VAL A 57 -9.78 -8.00 4.16
N VAL A 58 -8.72 -8.79 4.35
CA VAL A 58 -8.76 -10.25 4.15
C VAL A 58 -9.78 -10.92 5.08
N ASN A 59 -9.80 -10.54 6.36
CA ASN A 59 -10.73 -11.07 7.36
C ASN A 59 -12.19 -10.67 7.08
N SER A 60 -12.42 -9.54 6.39
CA SER A 60 -13.75 -9.15 5.92
C SER A 60 -14.26 -9.97 4.72
N GLY A 61 -13.49 -10.95 4.24
CA GLY A 61 -13.82 -11.78 3.08
C GLY A 61 -13.63 -11.09 1.74
N LYS A 62 -12.95 -9.94 1.71
CA LYS A 62 -12.71 -9.14 0.50
C LYS A 62 -11.31 -9.41 -0.07
N ILE A 63 -11.16 -9.20 -1.37
CA ILE A 63 -9.86 -9.25 -2.05
C ILE A 63 -9.16 -7.90 -1.84
N CYS A 64 -7.99 -7.92 -1.21
CA CYS A 64 -7.13 -6.75 -1.07
C CYS A 64 -6.25 -6.61 -2.33
N VAL A 65 -6.46 -5.55 -3.11
CA VAL A 65 -5.61 -5.21 -4.26
C VAL A 65 -4.60 -4.15 -3.83
N LEU A 66 -3.32 -4.47 -3.92
CA LEU A 66 -2.22 -3.61 -3.45
C LEU A 66 -1.36 -3.15 -4.62
N LYS A 67 -1.18 -1.82 -4.74
CA LYS A 67 -0.17 -1.21 -5.61
C LYS A 67 1.05 -0.90 -4.76
N VAL A 68 2.04 -1.78 -4.80
CA VAL A 68 3.30 -1.67 -4.02
C VAL A 68 4.50 -1.73 -4.95
N ARG A 69 5.63 -1.19 -4.49
CA ARG A 69 6.89 -1.29 -5.23
C ARG A 69 7.44 -2.73 -5.20
N SER A 70 8.29 -3.07 -6.17
CA SER A 70 8.86 -4.42 -6.31
C SER A 70 9.65 -4.87 -5.08
N GLU A 71 10.31 -3.93 -4.38
CA GLU A 71 11.08 -4.19 -3.17
C GLU A 71 10.19 -4.69 -2.01
N THR A 72 8.95 -4.20 -1.95
CA THR A 72 7.94 -4.51 -0.94
C THR A 72 7.46 -5.96 -1.00
N LEU A 73 7.57 -6.61 -2.17
CA LEU A 73 7.16 -8.01 -2.37
C LEU A 73 7.92 -8.99 -1.46
N LYS A 74 9.13 -8.63 -1.00
CA LYS A 74 9.92 -9.45 -0.08
C LYS A 74 9.27 -9.52 1.31
N VAL A 75 8.70 -8.41 1.79
CA VAL A 75 8.05 -8.32 3.10
C VAL A 75 6.76 -9.15 3.10
N LEU A 76 5.97 -9.05 2.03
CA LEU A 76 4.75 -9.84 1.86
C LEU A 76 5.02 -11.36 1.80
N ARG A 77 6.17 -11.80 1.27
CA ARG A 77 6.56 -13.22 1.26
C ARG A 77 6.87 -13.80 2.63
N ILE A 78 7.31 -12.97 3.57
CA ILE A 78 7.65 -13.39 4.94
C ILE A 78 6.39 -13.45 5.81
N SER A 79 5.33 -12.74 5.40
CA SER A 79 4.04 -12.83 6.06
C SER A 79 3.28 -14.10 5.67
N ASP A 80 2.36 -14.55 6.52
CA ASP A 80 1.44 -15.66 6.22
C ASP A 80 0.41 -15.32 5.11
N LEU A 81 0.45 -14.09 4.59
CA LEU A 81 -0.35 -13.69 3.45
C LEU A 81 0.24 -14.37 2.21
N LYS A 82 -0.58 -15.14 1.49
CA LYS A 82 -0.20 -15.77 0.21
C LYS A 82 -0.73 -14.94 -0.96
N PRO A 83 -0.12 -13.78 -1.32
CA PRO A 83 -0.66 -12.91 -2.36
C PRO A 83 -0.50 -13.52 -3.74
N ASN A 84 -1.53 -13.39 -4.56
CA ASN A 84 -1.44 -13.59 -6.00
C ASN A 84 -0.72 -12.39 -6.64
N ARG A 85 0.25 -12.65 -7.51
CA ARG A 85 1.07 -11.61 -8.17
C ARG A 85 0.67 -11.50 -9.64
N VAL A 86 0.33 -10.29 -10.06
CA VAL A 86 0.07 -9.97 -11.47
C VAL A 86 1.06 -8.88 -11.87
N PHE A 87 1.87 -9.17 -12.89
CA PHE A 87 2.76 -8.18 -13.51
C PHE A 87 2.17 -7.80 -14.87
N VAL A 88 1.98 -6.50 -15.10
CA VAL A 88 1.51 -5.98 -16.38
C VAL A 88 2.75 -5.45 -17.11
N ALA A 89 3.17 -6.16 -18.14
CA ALA A 89 4.22 -5.72 -19.06
C ALA A 89 3.58 -4.99 -20.24
N LEU A 90 4.24 -3.92 -20.72
CA LEU A 90 3.93 -3.41 -22.05
C LEU A 90 4.45 -4.44 -23.06
N SER A 91 3.57 -4.91 -23.95
CA SER A 91 4.01 -5.54 -25.20
C SER A 91 4.75 -4.48 -26.01
N GLU A 92 5.91 -4.82 -26.58
CA GLU A 92 6.56 -3.95 -27.56
C GLU A 92 5.52 -3.54 -28.62
N LEU A 93 5.45 -2.25 -28.94
CA LEU A 93 4.66 -1.82 -30.10
C LEU A 93 5.16 -2.65 -31.27
N GLY A 94 4.29 -3.49 -31.85
CA GLY A 94 4.59 -4.13 -33.12
C GLY A 94 5.04 -3.04 -34.08
N GLU A 95 6.24 -3.18 -34.64
CA GLU A 95 6.66 -2.41 -35.78
C GLU A 95 5.53 -2.52 -36.80
N ALA A 96 4.84 -1.41 -37.05
CA ALA A 96 3.93 -1.35 -38.17
C ALA A 96 4.82 -1.46 -39.40
N GLU A 97 4.82 -2.64 -40.02
CA GLU A 97 5.30 -2.82 -41.38
C GLU A 97 4.58 -1.76 -42.24
N THR A 98 5.29 -0.70 -42.60
CA THR A 98 4.95 0.08 -43.78
C THR A 98 5.57 -0.64 -44.97
N GLU A 99 4.73 -1.41 -45.67
CA GLU A 99 4.96 -1.76 -47.07
C GLU A 99 5.15 -0.46 -47.89
N ASP A 100 6.29 -0.36 -48.56
CA ASP A 100 6.44 0.10 -49.95
C ASP A 100 7.79 -0.38 -50.52
#